data_AF-A0A1M7S639-F1
#
_entry.id   AF-A0A1M7S639-F1
#
_cell.length_a   1.000
_cell.length_b   1.000
_cell.length_c   1.000
_cell.angle_alpha   90.00
_cell.angle_beta   90.00
_cell.angle_gamma   90.00
#
_symmetry.space_group_name_H-M   'P 1'
#
loop_
_entity.id
_entity.type
_entity.pdbx_description
1 polymer ?
#
loop_
_entity_poly.entity_id
_entity_poly.type
_entity_poly.pdbx_seq_one_letter_code
_entity_poly.pdbx_strand_id
1 'polypeptide(L)'
;MMQESVNVEVCHSYDCSDLSDRFQLLLEGLDFHVLIDSLNISRWNIFKRNKAKTEFFALAVILWKLALEQSFPTIAEHCFESFTERLQSDMSQNKVILERIQVYNEILSHKKNNDFYEVATYLVDLFTLGDGDQKRYRLQVSLDIRKVYNIIFDRLI
;
A
#
# COMPACT_ATOMS: atom_id res chain seq x y z
N MET A 1 -43.28 7.25 31.99
CA MET A 1 -41.83 7.21 32.27
C MET A 1 -41.36 5.83 31.90
N MET A 2 -40.66 5.70 30.78
CA MET A 2 -39.78 4.58 30.38
C MET A 2 -39.36 4.91 28.94
N GLN A 3 -38.30 5.72 28.83
CA GLN A 3 -37.55 5.85 27.59
C GLN A 3 -36.62 4.65 27.55
N GLU A 4 -36.93 3.69 26.70
CA GLU A 4 -36.05 2.59 26.38
C GLU A 4 -35.00 3.12 25.40
N SER A 5 -33.79 3.27 25.91
CA SER A 5 -32.64 3.80 25.20
C SER A 5 -32.34 2.92 24.00
N VAL A 6 -32.62 3.42 22.80
CA VAL A 6 -32.15 2.85 21.55
C VAL A 6 -30.63 3.03 21.52
N ASN A 7 -29.90 2.04 22.01
CA ASN A 7 -28.46 1.95 21.77
C ASN A 7 -28.30 1.27 20.40
N VAL A 8 -28.40 2.07 19.34
CA VAL A 8 -27.92 1.64 18.02
C VAL A 8 -26.40 1.59 18.14
N GLU A 9 -25.86 0.43 18.49
CA GLU A 9 -24.50 0.12 18.05
C GLU A 9 -24.55 0.18 16.53
N VAL A 10 -24.02 1.28 15.98
CA VAL A 10 -23.82 1.41 14.54
C VAL A 10 -22.68 0.45 14.20
N CYS A 11 -23.02 -0.84 14.12
CA CYS A 11 -22.19 -1.86 13.52
C CYS A 11 -22.17 -1.51 12.03
N HIS A 12 -21.22 -0.66 11.62
CA HIS A 12 -20.92 -0.50 10.20
C HIS A 12 -20.48 -1.87 9.72
N SER A 13 -21.39 -2.63 9.10
CA SER A 13 -21.01 -3.75 8.28
C SER A 13 -20.27 -3.15 7.09
N TYR A 14 -18.96 -2.99 7.22
CA TYR A 14 -18.13 -2.55 6.12
C TYR A 14 -18.26 -3.59 5.00
N ASP A 15 -18.95 -3.21 3.93
CA ASP A 15 -18.94 -3.99 2.71
C ASP A 15 -17.55 -3.81 2.05
N CYS A 16 -17.06 -4.86 1.40
CA CYS A 16 -15.79 -4.82 0.68
C CYS A 16 -15.80 -3.77 -0.43
N SER A 17 -16.98 -3.45 -0.98
CA SER A 17 -17.17 -2.38 -1.95
C SER A 17 -16.81 -1.01 -1.36
N ASP A 18 -17.36 -0.68 -0.18
CA ASP A 18 -17.09 0.57 0.54
C ASP A 18 -15.60 0.70 0.93
N LEU A 19 -14.98 -0.39 1.43
CA LEU A 19 -13.56 -0.39 1.78
C LEU A 19 -12.68 -0.19 0.54
N SER A 20 -13.04 -0.82 -0.58
CA SER A 20 -12.34 -0.68 -1.85
C SER A 20 -12.43 0.74 -2.40
N ASP A 21 -13.61 1.35 -2.36
CA ASP A 21 -13.83 2.70 -2.88
C ASP A 21 -13.13 3.75 -2.01
N ARG A 22 -13.16 3.59 -0.68
CA ARG A 22 -12.38 4.42 0.24
C ARG A 22 -10.89 4.32 -0.01
N PHE A 23 -10.39 3.10 -0.22
CA PHE A 23 -8.99 2.89 -0.53
C PHE A 23 -8.59 3.47 -1.88
N GLN A 24 -9.43 3.33 -2.90
CA GLN A 24 -9.20 3.94 -4.22
C GLN A 24 -9.07 5.46 -4.11
N LEU A 25 -9.98 6.13 -3.39
CA LEU A 25 -9.88 7.57 -3.13
C LEU A 25 -8.60 7.96 -2.37
N LEU A 26 -8.19 7.12 -1.42
CA LEU A 26 -6.94 7.31 -0.70
C LEU A 26 -5.73 7.19 -1.63
N LEU A 27 -5.69 6.15 -2.47
CA LEU A 27 -4.62 5.92 -3.44
C LEU A 27 -4.46 7.11 -4.40
N GLU A 28 -5.57 7.65 -4.89
CA GLU A 28 -5.58 8.84 -5.76
C GLU A 28 -5.04 10.09 -5.06
N GLY A 29 -5.22 10.18 -3.74
CA GLY A 29 -4.70 11.27 -2.90
C GLY A 29 -3.26 11.09 -2.41
N LEU A 30 -2.63 9.91 -2.59
CA LEU A 30 -1.26 9.68 -2.15
C LEU A 30 -0.25 10.39 -3.05
N ASP A 31 0.56 11.27 -2.47
CA ASP A 31 1.64 11.91 -3.20
C ASP A 31 2.90 11.01 -3.25
N PHE A 32 2.98 10.19 -4.30
CA PHE A 32 4.16 9.36 -4.57
C PHE A 32 5.41 10.17 -4.92
N HIS A 33 5.34 11.48 -5.19
CA HIS A 33 6.52 12.26 -5.53
C HIS A 33 7.52 12.35 -4.38
N VAL A 34 7.02 12.46 -3.14
CA VAL A 34 7.86 12.48 -1.93
C VAL A 34 8.63 11.16 -1.76
N LEU A 35 7.95 10.04 -2.00
CA LEU A 35 8.54 8.70 -1.93
C LEU A 35 9.56 8.45 -3.04
N ILE A 36 9.31 8.95 -4.24
CA ILE A 36 10.25 8.82 -5.37
C ILE A 36 11.50 9.68 -5.14
N ASP A 37 11.34 10.85 -4.51
CA ASP A 37 12.46 11.72 -4.18
C ASP A 37 13.35 11.11 -3.09
N SER A 38 12.81 10.30 -2.16
CA SER A 38 13.63 9.58 -1.16
C SER A 38 14.50 8.45 -1.74
N LEU A 39 14.16 7.95 -2.93
CA LEU A 39 15.00 7.01 -3.70
C LEU A 39 16.17 7.70 -4.44
N ASN A 40 16.33 9.02 -4.29
CA ASN A 40 17.36 9.81 -4.98
C ASN A 40 17.35 9.65 -6.51
N ILE A 41 16.16 9.44 -7.09
CA ILE A 41 15.98 9.33 -8.54
C ILE A 41 15.97 10.73 -9.15
N SER A 42 16.90 10.99 -10.07
CA SER A 42 16.96 12.26 -10.80
C SER A 42 15.61 12.65 -11.39
N ARG A 43 15.22 13.93 -11.21
CA ARG A 43 13.98 14.50 -11.73
C ARG A 43 13.86 14.38 -13.25
N TRP A 44 14.99 14.28 -13.95
CA TRP A 44 15.06 14.16 -15.41
C TRP A 44 14.90 12.71 -15.91
N ASN A 45 14.97 11.71 -15.03
CA ASN A 45 14.81 10.31 -15.42
C ASN A 45 13.33 9.88 -15.33
N ILE A 46 12.51 10.39 -16.26
CA ILE A 46 11.06 10.16 -16.30
C ILE A 46 10.73 8.66 -16.33
N PHE A 47 11.51 7.85 -17.04
CA PHE A 47 11.30 6.40 -17.11
C PHE A 47 11.47 5.74 -15.73
N LYS A 48 12.57 6.01 -15.01
CA LYS A 48 12.76 5.48 -13.64
C LYS A 48 11.69 5.99 -12.69
N ARG A 49 11.26 7.25 -12.82
CA ARG A 49 10.20 7.81 -11.98
C ARG A 49 8.84 7.16 -12.26
N ASN A 50 8.49 6.90 -13.51
CA ASN A 50 7.26 6.17 -13.86
C ASN A 50 7.30 4.73 -13.33
N LYS A 51 8.44 4.05 -13.47
CA LYS A 51 8.63 2.73 -12.84
C LYS A 51 8.45 2.81 -11.32
N ALA A 52 9.06 3.79 -10.66
CA ALA A 52 8.92 3.97 -9.21
C ALA A 52 7.46 4.26 -8.80
N LYS A 53 6.69 5.01 -9.60
CA LYS A 53 5.24 5.18 -9.36
C LYS A 53 4.51 3.84 -9.40
N THR A 54 4.79 2.98 -10.38
CA THR A 54 4.21 1.64 -10.47
C THR A 54 4.59 0.78 -9.25
N GLU A 55 5.84 0.83 -8.82
CA GLU A 55 6.31 0.11 -7.62
C GLU A 55 5.60 0.60 -6.35
N PHE A 56 5.50 1.91 -6.13
CA PHE A 56 4.84 2.47 -4.95
C PHE A 56 3.32 2.26 -4.97
N PHE A 57 2.69 2.27 -6.14
CA PHE A 57 1.27 1.93 -6.26
C PHE A 57 1.03 0.48 -5.82
N ALA A 58 1.80 -0.46 -6.38
CA ALA A 58 1.68 -1.88 -6.01
C ALA A 58 1.98 -2.10 -4.52
N LEU A 59 2.97 -1.41 -3.97
CA LEU A 59 3.27 -1.47 -2.54
C LEU A 59 2.10 -0.94 -1.70
N ALA A 60 1.50 0.20 -2.05
CA ALA A 60 0.36 0.75 -1.33
C ALA A 60 -0.82 -0.24 -1.27
N VAL A 61 -1.08 -0.97 -2.37
CA VAL A 61 -2.10 -2.03 -2.42
C VAL A 61 -1.80 -3.17 -1.44
N ILE A 62 -0.54 -3.59 -1.31
CA ILE A 62 -0.17 -4.63 -0.32
C ILE A 62 -0.17 -4.09 1.11
N LEU A 63 0.21 -2.84 1.34
CA LEU A 63 0.08 -2.22 2.66
C LEU A 63 -1.38 -2.15 3.11
N TRP A 64 -2.30 -1.92 2.16
CA TRP A 64 -3.73 -2.00 2.41
C TRP A 64 -4.19 -3.41 2.76
N LYS A 65 -3.73 -4.44 2.05
CA LYS A 65 -3.96 -5.85 2.45
C LYS A 65 -3.56 -6.10 3.90
N LEU A 66 -2.36 -5.66 4.31
CA LEU A 66 -1.88 -5.82 5.69
C LEU A 66 -2.77 -5.06 6.70
N ALA A 67 -3.26 -3.88 6.34
CA ALA A 67 -4.17 -3.13 7.18
C ALA A 67 -5.55 -3.80 7.29
N LEU A 68 -6.08 -4.34 6.20
CA LEU A 68 -7.31 -5.15 6.19
C LEU A 68 -7.16 -6.41 7.06
N GLU A 69 -6.07 -7.15 6.92
CA GLU A 69 -5.80 -8.36 7.73
C GLU A 69 -5.76 -8.05 9.22
N GLN A 70 -5.30 -6.86 9.60
CA GLN A 70 -5.25 -6.42 10.99
C GLN A 70 -6.60 -5.92 11.52
N SER A 71 -7.35 -5.15 10.73
CA SER A 71 -8.60 -4.51 11.18
C SER A 71 -9.84 -5.37 10.95
N PHE A 72 -9.85 -6.18 9.90
CA PHE A 72 -10.99 -6.95 9.41
C PHE A 72 -10.60 -8.38 8.99
N PRO A 73 -10.01 -9.19 9.88
CA PRO A 73 -9.38 -10.47 9.52
C PRO A 73 -10.30 -11.48 8.84
N THR A 74 -11.62 -11.41 9.09
CA THR A 74 -12.62 -12.33 8.51
C THR A 74 -12.99 -12.03 7.07
N ILE A 75 -12.82 -10.78 6.62
CA ILE A 75 -13.21 -10.33 5.27
C ILE A 75 -12.02 -9.82 4.45
N ALA A 76 -10.83 -9.70 5.07
CA ALA A 76 -9.65 -9.10 4.46
C ALA A 76 -9.27 -9.72 3.12
N GLU A 77 -9.20 -11.05 3.04
CA GLU A 77 -8.83 -11.78 1.82
C GLU A 77 -9.84 -11.53 0.70
N HIS A 78 -11.14 -11.71 0.99
CA HIS A 78 -12.21 -11.46 0.04
C HIS A 78 -12.25 -10.00 -0.46
N CYS A 79 -12.09 -9.02 0.44
CA CYS A 79 -12.06 -7.61 0.06
C CYS A 79 -10.84 -7.27 -0.80
N PHE A 80 -9.68 -7.84 -0.47
CA PHE A 80 -8.46 -7.66 -1.24
C PHE A 80 -8.58 -8.27 -2.64
N GLU A 81 -9.07 -9.51 -2.74
CA GLU A 81 -9.33 -10.19 -4.01
C GLU A 81 -10.26 -9.37 -4.90
N SER A 82 -11.42 -8.96 -4.36
CA SER A 82 -12.40 -8.13 -5.06
C SER A 82 -11.78 -6.85 -5.63
N PHE A 83 -10.91 -6.17 -4.88
CA PHE A 83 -10.21 -4.98 -5.35
C PHE A 83 -9.20 -5.29 -6.47
N THR A 84 -8.43 -6.37 -6.33
CA THR A 84 -7.46 -6.77 -7.37
C THR A 84 -8.13 -7.25 -8.67
N GLU A 85 -9.30 -7.89 -8.58
CA GLU A 85 -10.12 -8.25 -9.74
C GLU A 85 -10.64 -7.02 -10.48
N ARG A 86 -11.08 -5.99 -9.75
CA ARG A 86 -11.43 -4.68 -10.33
C ARG A 86 -10.22 -4.03 -11.03
N LEU A 87 -9.03 -4.07 -10.42
CA LEU A 87 -7.81 -3.59 -11.09
C LEU A 87 -7.52 -4.37 -12.37
N GLN A 88 -7.77 -5.68 -12.40
CA GLN A 88 -7.54 -6.49 -13.61
C GLN A 88 -8.50 -6.15 -14.74
N SER A 89 -9.76 -5.82 -14.43
CA SER A 89 -10.78 -5.51 -15.44
C SER A 89 -10.62 -4.11 -16.05
N ASP A 90 -10.04 -3.15 -15.31
CA ASP A 90 -10.01 -1.76 -15.74
C ASP A 90 -9.02 -1.46 -16.88
N MET A 91 -7.92 -2.20 -17.10
CA MET A 91 -6.98 -1.94 -18.23
C MET A 91 -5.92 -3.06 -18.46
N SER A 92 -5.48 -3.23 -19.71
CA SER A 92 -4.32 -4.07 -20.07
C SER A 92 -2.98 -3.63 -19.46
N GLN A 93 -2.88 -2.36 -19.03
CA GLN A 93 -1.69 -1.79 -18.37
C GLN A 93 -1.58 -2.18 -16.89
N ASN A 94 -2.65 -2.69 -16.27
CA ASN A 94 -2.65 -3.07 -14.85
C ASN A 94 -1.97 -4.43 -14.60
N LYS A 95 -1.63 -5.17 -15.65
CA LYS A 95 -0.86 -6.42 -15.54
C LYS A 95 0.47 -6.22 -14.81
N VAL A 96 1.21 -5.15 -15.13
CA VAL A 96 2.49 -4.87 -14.47
C VAL A 96 2.29 -4.57 -13.00
N ILE A 97 1.23 -3.83 -12.65
CA ILE A 97 0.87 -3.53 -11.25
C ILE A 97 0.54 -4.81 -10.50
N LEU A 98 -0.29 -5.70 -11.07
CA LEU A 98 -0.65 -6.98 -10.47
C LEU A 98 0.57 -7.88 -10.24
N GLU A 99 1.49 -7.95 -11.21
CA GLU A 99 2.77 -8.65 -11.04
C GLU A 99 3.61 -8.05 -9.91
N ARG A 100 3.66 -6.71 -9.79
CA ARG A 100 4.39 -6.05 -8.69
C ARG A 100 3.71 -6.31 -7.34
N ILE A 101 2.37 -6.33 -7.27
CA ILE A 101 1.60 -6.65 -6.07
C ILE A 101 1.99 -8.04 -5.56
N GLN A 102 2.10 -9.03 -6.45
CA GLN A 102 2.54 -10.38 -6.08
C GLN A 102 3.97 -10.38 -5.49
N VAL A 103 4.90 -9.66 -6.10
CA VAL A 103 6.28 -9.54 -5.58
C VAL A 103 6.30 -8.95 -4.17
N TYR A 104 5.55 -7.88 -3.91
CA TYR A 104 5.51 -7.28 -2.58
C TYR A 104 4.79 -8.17 -1.55
N ASN A 105 3.76 -8.93 -1.97
CA ASN A 105 3.10 -9.91 -1.11
C ASN A 105 4.08 -11.01 -0.67
N GLU A 106 4.92 -11.50 -1.58
CA GLU A 106 5.96 -12.49 -1.25
C GLU A 106 6.98 -11.92 -0.25
N ILE A 107 7.52 -10.72 -0.51
CA ILE A 107 8.47 -10.07 0.40
C ILE A 107 7.87 -9.87 1.80
N LEU A 108 6.61 -9.41 1.89
CA LEU A 108 5.96 -9.12 3.16
C LEU A 108 5.39 -10.35 3.87
N SER A 109 5.24 -11.48 3.19
CA SER A 109 4.75 -12.74 3.78
C SER A 109 5.63 -13.25 4.93
N HIS A 110 6.94 -12.94 4.91
CA HIS A 110 7.91 -13.42 5.88
C HIS A 110 7.93 -12.64 7.21
N LYS A 111 7.61 -11.34 7.19
CA LYS A 111 7.74 -10.44 8.37
C LYS A 111 6.52 -9.58 8.70
N LYS A 112 5.46 -9.63 7.87
CA LYS A 112 4.21 -8.85 8.02
C LYS A 112 4.48 -7.35 8.28
N ASN A 113 3.66 -6.69 9.09
CA ASN A 113 3.68 -5.24 9.35
C ASN A 113 4.80 -4.77 10.32
N ASN A 114 5.56 -5.68 10.93
CA ASN A 114 6.52 -5.32 11.98
C ASN A 114 7.81 -4.70 11.44
N ASP A 115 8.21 -5.00 10.21
CA ASP A 115 9.45 -4.50 9.62
C ASP A 115 9.34 -4.33 8.09
N PHE A 116 9.47 -3.09 7.62
CA PHE A 116 9.47 -2.74 6.21
C PHE A 116 10.89 -2.64 5.61
N TYR A 117 11.92 -3.02 6.35
CA TYR A 117 13.32 -2.91 5.91
C TYR A 117 13.64 -3.80 4.70
N GLU A 118 13.02 -4.97 4.57
CA GLU A 118 13.21 -5.85 3.40
C GLU A 118 12.61 -5.26 2.12
N VAL A 119 11.41 -4.70 2.20
CA VAL A 119 10.79 -3.96 1.08
C VAL A 119 11.63 -2.73 0.70
N ALA A 120 12.12 -2.00 1.70
CA ALA A 120 12.99 -0.85 1.46
C ALA A 120 14.32 -1.25 0.82
N THR A 121 14.89 -2.39 1.22
CA THR A 121 16.08 -2.98 0.60
C THR A 121 15.81 -3.31 -0.87
N TYR A 122 14.72 -4.02 -1.15
CA TYR A 122 14.31 -4.34 -2.53
C TYR A 122 14.15 -3.08 -3.40
N LEU A 123 13.44 -2.06 -2.90
CA LEU A 123 13.23 -0.81 -3.63
C LEU A 123 14.54 -0.05 -3.89
N VAL A 124 15.41 0.07 -2.88
CA VAL A 124 16.69 0.77 -3.04
C VAL A 124 17.57 0.05 -4.06
N ASP A 125 17.64 -1.28 -4.00
CA ASP A 125 18.43 -2.09 -4.93
C ASP A 125 17.87 -2.03 -6.37
N LEU A 126 16.56 -1.86 -6.53
CA LEU A 126 15.90 -1.73 -7.83
C LEU A 126 16.23 -0.41 -8.55
N PHE A 127 16.45 0.69 -7.81
CA PHE A 127 16.58 2.04 -8.39
C PHE A 127 17.99 2.63 -8.31
N THR A 128 18.79 2.21 -7.34
CA THR A 128 20.17 2.68 -7.15
C THR A 128 21.17 1.75 -7.85
N LEU A 129 22.23 2.33 -8.44
CA LEU A 129 23.25 1.61 -9.21
C LEU A 129 24.66 1.79 -8.62
N GLY A 130 24.80 2.08 -7.32
CA GLY A 130 26.14 2.33 -6.75
C GLY A 130 26.23 2.29 -5.22
N ASP A 131 27.49 2.26 -4.76
CA ASP A 131 27.97 2.12 -3.37
C ASP A 131 27.77 3.38 -2.49
N GLY A 132 26.72 4.16 -2.77
CA GLY A 132 26.34 5.26 -1.89
C GLY A 132 25.91 4.76 -0.51
N ASP A 133 25.40 5.67 0.33
CA ASP A 133 24.90 5.35 1.69
C ASP A 133 23.56 4.58 1.64
N GLN A 134 23.59 3.38 1.04
CA GLN A 134 22.43 2.50 0.84
C GLN A 134 21.72 2.21 2.16
N LYS A 135 22.47 2.10 3.25
CA LYS A 135 21.91 1.89 4.59
C LYS A 135 21.02 3.05 5.01
N ARG A 136 21.47 4.29 4.80
CA ARG A 136 20.67 5.49 5.06
C ARG A 136 19.42 5.53 4.18
N TYR A 137 19.55 5.25 2.88
CA TYR A 137 18.39 5.23 1.98
C TYR A 137 17.37 4.15 2.35
N ARG A 138 17.82 2.94 2.69
CA ARG A 138 16.96 1.84 3.15
C ARG A 138 16.20 2.20 4.41
N LEU A 139 16.86 2.84 5.38
CA LEU A 139 16.20 3.33 6.59
C LEU A 139 15.19 4.44 6.29
N GLN A 140 15.55 5.40 5.44
CA GLN A 140 14.64 6.48 5.08
C GLN A 140 13.39 5.94 4.38
N VAL A 141 13.58 5.07 3.39
CA VAL A 141 12.49 4.43 2.65
C VAL A 141 11.62 3.58 3.57
N SER A 142 12.20 2.81 4.51
CA SER A 142 11.39 2.00 5.43
C SER A 142 10.52 2.84 6.36
N LEU A 143 11.02 4.01 6.80
CA LEU A 143 10.24 4.97 7.59
C LEU A 143 9.12 5.61 6.74
N ASP A 144 9.40 5.94 5.49
CA ASP A 144 8.38 6.51 4.61
C ASP A 144 7.29 5.49 4.26
N ILE A 145 7.65 4.22 4.02
CA ILE A 145 6.70 3.12 3.88
C ILE A 145 5.83 2.98 5.14
N ARG A 146 6.43 3.05 6.33
CA ARG A 146 5.68 3.01 7.59
C ARG A 146 4.69 4.17 7.73
N LYS A 147 5.05 5.38 7.31
CA LYS A 147 4.11 6.52 7.30
C LYS A 147 2.93 6.25 6.38
N VAL A 148 3.18 5.73 5.18
CA VAL A 148 2.12 5.39 4.21
C VAL A 148 1.20 4.31 4.78
N TYR A 149 1.77 3.26 5.37
CA TYR A 149 1.00 2.24 6.05
C TYR A 149 0.09 2.83 7.14
N ASN A 150 0.62 3.70 8.00
CA ASN A 150 -0.19 4.37 9.03
C ASN A 150 -1.31 5.22 8.41
N ILE A 151 -1.04 5.98 7.35
CA ILE A 151 -2.07 6.75 6.63
C ILE A 151 -3.17 5.84 6.10
N ILE A 152 -2.81 4.69 5.52
CA ILE A 152 -3.77 3.70 5.02
C ILE A 152 -4.58 3.11 6.18
N PHE A 153 -3.91 2.72 7.25
CA PHE A 153 -4.52 2.10 8.43
C PHE A 153 -5.49 3.06 9.15
N ASP A 154 -5.07 4.30 9.39
CA ASP A 154 -5.86 5.35 10.05
C ASP A 154 -7.10 5.75 9.25
N ARG A 155 -7.14 5.44 7.95
CA ARG A 155 -8.27 5.74 7.06
C ARG A 155 -9.23 4.58 6.88
N LEU A 156 -8.85 3.39 7.34
CA LEU A 156 -9.70 2.19 7.34
C LEU A 156 -10.53 2.04 8.62
N ILE A 157 -10.01 2.54 9.74
CA ILE A 157 -10.65 2.51 11.08
C ILE A 157 -11.42 3.82 11.30
#